data_AF-A0A3D9EBK8-F1
#
_entry.id   AF-A0A3D9EBK8-F1
#
_cell.length_a   1.000
_cell.length_b   1.000
_cell.length_c   1.000
_cell.angle_alpha   90.00
_cell.angle_beta   90.00
_cell.angle_gamma   90.00
#
_symmetry.space_group_name_H-M   'P 1'
#
loop_
_entity.id
_entity.type
_entity.pdbx_description
1 polymer ?
#
loop_
_entity_poly.entity_id
_entity_poly.type
_entity_poly.pdbx_seq_one_letter_code
_entity_poly.pdbx_strand_id
1 'polypeptide(L)' 'MDISDIRWNEPARQKILDDADAVLREAVVAIARDSDGISSDEAFAQINARIKDRFIDYEPGPDIRTYADAIAAGEIPTDS' A
#
# COMPACT_ATOMS: atom_id res chain seq x y z
N MET A 1 1.48 -24.67 -27.39
CA MET A 1 1.57 -23.77 -26.23
C MET A 1 0.18 -23.71 -25.65
N ASP A 2 0.04 -24.12 -24.39
CA ASP A 2 -1.22 -24.00 -23.67
C ASP A 2 -1.37 -22.56 -23.15
N ILE A 3 -2.58 -22.04 -23.06
CA ILE A 3 -2.81 -20.70 -22.49
C ILE A 3 -2.34 -20.61 -21.03
N SER A 4 -2.40 -21.74 -20.30
CA SER A 4 -1.90 -21.86 -18.93
C SER A 4 -0.37 -21.77 -18.82
N ASP A 5 0.36 -21.93 -19.92
CA ASP A 5 1.81 -21.70 -19.98
C ASP A 5 2.18 -20.20 -20.01
N ILE A 6 1.21 -19.31 -20.31
CA ILE A 6 1.41 -17.87 -20.36
C ILE A 6 1.42 -17.31 -18.94
N ARG A 7 2.61 -17.25 -18.35
CA ARG A 7 2.84 -16.69 -17.03
C ARG A 7 4.18 -15.97 -16.99
N TRP A 8 4.25 -14.94 -16.15
CA TRP A 8 5.54 -14.43 -15.70
C TRP A 8 6.35 -15.56 -15.05
N ASN A 9 7.65 -15.58 -15.33
CA ASN A 9 8.61 -16.42 -14.61
C ASN A 9 8.77 -15.91 -13.16
N GLU A 10 9.37 -16.75 -12.30
CA GLU A 10 9.47 -16.44 -10.87
C GLU A 10 10.17 -15.11 -10.56
N PRO A 11 11.33 -14.79 -11.17
CA PRO A 11 11.98 -13.50 -10.93
C PRO A 11 11.12 -12.29 -11.32
N ALA A 12 10.36 -12.38 -12.43
CA ALA A 12 9.46 -11.31 -12.83
C ALA A 12 8.26 -11.19 -11.89
N ARG A 13 7.72 -12.31 -11.41
CA ARG A 13 6.64 -12.31 -10.41
C ARG A 13 7.08 -11.63 -9.11
N GLN A 14 8.27 -11.95 -8.61
CA GLN A 14 8.78 -11.33 -7.38
C GLN A 14 8.90 -9.82 -7.52
N LYS A 15 9.43 -9.32 -8.65
CA LYS A 15 9.53 -7.88 -8.90
C LYS A 15 8.17 -7.17 -8.89
N ILE A 16 7.14 -7.80 -9.44
CA ILE A 16 5.77 -7.24 -9.42
C ILE A 16 5.26 -7.12 -7.97
N LEU A 17 5.55 -8.11 -7.12
CA LEU A 17 5.19 -8.07 -5.70
C LEU A 17 6.00 -7.00 -4.95
N ASP A 18 7.31 -6.91 -5.20
CA ASP A 18 8.18 -5.89 -4.59
C ASP A 18 7.71 -4.47 -4.96
N ASP A 19 7.30 -4.26 -6.21
CA ASP A 19 6.75 -2.98 -6.68
C ASP A 19 5.40 -2.67 -6.02
N ALA A 20 4.54 -3.67 -5.84
CA ALA A 20 3.27 -3.51 -5.12
C ALA A 20 3.48 -3.10 -3.65
N ASP A 21 4.44 -3.74 -2.98
CA ASP A 21 4.83 -3.40 -1.61
C ASP A 21 5.43 -1.99 -1.52
N ALA A 22 6.20 -1.59 -2.52
CA ALA A 22 6.76 -0.25 -2.60
C ALA A 22 5.67 0.83 -2.72
N VAL A 23 4.65 0.61 -3.57
CA VAL A 23 3.49 1.51 -3.71
C VAL A 23 2.76 1.70 -2.38
N LEU A 24 2.52 0.61 -1.64
CA LEU A 24 1.88 0.67 -0.34
C LEU A 24 2.73 1.44 0.68
N ARG A 25 4.03 1.13 0.75
CA ARG A 25 4.97 1.78 1.68
C ARG A 25 5.07 3.27 1.41
N GLU A 26 5.17 3.67 0.14
CA GLU A 26 5.21 5.07 -0.27
C GLU A 26 3.95 5.81 0.19
N ALA A 27 2.77 5.23 -0.03
CA ALA A 27 1.51 5.85 0.38
C ALA A 27 1.42 6.05 1.90
N VAL A 28 1.77 5.02 2.69
CA VAL A 28 1.76 5.07 4.16
C VAL A 28 2.73 6.12 4.70
N VAL A 29 3.98 6.13 4.22
CA VAL A 29 5.00 7.07 4.65
C VAL A 29 4.66 8.51 4.25
N ALA A 30 4.14 8.71 3.03
CA ALA A 30 3.73 10.04 2.58
C ALA A 30 2.61 10.61 3.46
N ILE A 31 1.59 9.80 3.79
CA ILE A 31 0.50 10.23 4.69
C ILE A 31 1.05 10.57 6.07
N ALA A 32 1.89 9.70 6.65
CA ALA A 32 2.48 9.94 7.96
C ALA A 32 3.31 11.23 8.01
N ARG A 33 3.99 11.59 6.92
CA ARG A 33 4.79 12.82 6.81
C ARG A 33 3.94 14.07 6.61
N ASP A 34 2.91 13.98 5.78
CA ASP A 34 2.12 15.13 5.35
C ASP A 34 0.99 15.49 6.33
N SER A 35 0.68 14.59 7.27
CA SER A 35 -0.48 14.71 8.16
C SER A 35 -0.09 14.45 9.62
N ASP A 36 -0.16 15.49 10.45
CA ASP A 36 0.00 15.36 11.90
C ASP A 36 -1.38 15.32 12.58
N GLY A 37 -1.59 14.35 13.48
CA GLY A 37 -2.82 14.22 14.27
C GLY A 37 -4.09 13.82 13.49
N ILE A 38 -3.99 13.20 12.32
CA ILE A 38 -5.16 12.68 11.60
C ILE A 38 -5.77 11.45 12.28
N SER A 39 -7.07 11.27 12.10
CA SER A 39 -7.77 10.08 12.61
C SER A 39 -7.44 8.82 11.77
N SER A 40 -7.59 7.64 12.38
CA SER A 40 -7.43 6.37 11.66
C SER A 40 -8.39 6.22 10.48
N ASP A 41 -9.65 6.68 10.62
CA ASP A 41 -10.62 6.62 9.51
C ASP A 41 -10.20 7.51 8.33
N GLU A 42 -9.62 8.67 8.62
CA GLU A 42 -9.08 9.57 7.62
C GLU A 42 -7.82 9.00 6.96
N ALA A 43 -6.89 8.45 7.75
CA ALA A 43 -5.71 7.74 7.24
C ALA A 43 -6.10 6.56 6.34
N PHE A 44 -7.09 5.76 6.74
CA PHE A 44 -7.62 4.64 5.97
C PHE A 44 -8.18 5.11 4.63
N ALA A 45 -9.02 6.15 4.62
CA ALA A 45 -9.56 6.72 3.38
C ALA A 45 -8.44 7.24 2.46
N GLN A 46 -7.44 7.88 3.03
CA GLN A 46 -6.30 8.43 2.32
C GLN A 46 -5.37 7.37 1.70
N ILE A 47 -5.12 6.25 2.40
CA ILE A 47 -4.33 5.13 1.85
C ILE A 47 -5.06 4.57 0.63
N ASN A 48 -6.34 4.20 0.80
CA ASN A 48 -7.17 3.65 -0.27
C ASN A 48 -7.25 4.56 -1.49
N ALA A 49 -7.43 5.87 -1.28
CA ALA A 49 -7.48 6.84 -2.37
C ALA A 49 -6.18 6.89 -3.17
N ARG A 50 -5.01 6.72 -2.53
CA ARG A 50 -3.71 6.75 -3.19
C ARG A 50 -3.38 5.47 -3.97
N ILE A 51 -3.84 4.31 -3.50
CA ILE A 51 -3.41 3.00 -4.05
C ILE A 51 -4.43 2.33 -4.97
N LYS A 52 -5.73 2.62 -4.84
CA LYS A 52 -6.78 1.91 -5.61
C LYS A 52 -6.57 1.96 -7.13
N ASP A 53 -6.09 3.09 -7.65
CA ASP A 53 -5.91 3.30 -9.11
C ASP A 53 -4.56 2.75 -9.60
N ARG A 54 -3.75 2.15 -8.71
CA ARG A 54 -2.45 1.53 -9.04
C ARG A 54 -2.57 0.03 -9.33
N PHE A 55 -3.73 -0.57 -9.05
CA PHE A 55 -4.00 -2.00 -9.25
C PHE A 55 -5.26 -2.19 -10.10
N ILE A 56 -5.29 -3.27 -10.88
CA ILE A 56 -6.40 -3.56 -11.80
C ILE A 56 -7.68 -3.93 -11.06
N ASP A 57 -7.55 -4.70 -9.97
CA ASP A 57 -8.67 -5.23 -9.19
C ASP A 57 -8.35 -5.07 -7.70
N TYR A 58 -8.35 -3.81 -7.25
CA TYR A 58 -8.00 -3.47 -5.88
C TYR A 58 -9.16 -3.75 -4.93
N GLU A 59 -8.88 -4.52 -3.88
CA GLU A 59 -9.74 -4.63 -2.71
C GLU A 59 -8.96 -4.23 -1.44
N PRO A 60 -9.55 -3.41 -0.55
CA PRO A 60 -8.91 -3.06 0.71
C PRO A 60 -8.75 -4.29 1.61
N GLY A 61 -7.51 -4.72 1.81
CA GLY A 61 -7.16 -5.75 2.79
C GLY A 61 -7.22 -5.27 4.24
N PRO A 62 -7.26 -6.19 5.22
CA PRO A 62 -7.24 -5.85 6.64
C PRO A 62 -5.98 -5.06 7.06
N ASP A 63 -4.87 -5.26 6.35
CA ASP A 63 -3.59 -4.59 6.63
C ASP A 63 -3.69 -3.06 6.49
N ILE A 64 -4.56 -2.55 5.61
CA ILE A 64 -4.76 -1.11 5.43
C ILE A 64 -5.26 -0.47 6.74
N ARG A 65 -6.07 -1.19 7.51
CA ARG A 65 -6.54 -0.71 8.82
C ARG A 65 -5.39 -0.62 9.82
N THR A 66 -4.55 -1.65 9.86
CA THR A 66 -3.34 -1.66 10.70
C THR A 66 -2.44 -0.46 10.43
N TYR A 67 -2.19 -0.12 9.16
CA TYR A 67 -1.37 1.05 8.82
C TYR A 67 -2.05 2.37 9.14
N ALA A 68 -3.36 2.47 8.94
CA ALA A 68 -4.13 3.65 9.29
C ALA A 68 -4.11 3.94 10.81
N ASP A 69 -4.24 2.89 11.62
CA ASP A 69 -4.12 2.97 13.08
C ASP A 69 -2.71 3.42 13.50
N ALA A 70 -1.67 2.84 12.89
CA ALA A 70 -0.27 3.22 13.16
C ALA A 70 0.04 4.67 12.77
N ILE A 71 -0.52 5.17 11.65
CA ILE A 71 -0.42 6.58 11.27
C ILE A 71 -1.07 7.47 12.32
N ALA A 72 -2.31 7.17 12.72
CA ALA A 72 -3.05 7.96 13.70
C ALA A 72 -2.38 7.96 15.09
N ALA A 73 -1.66 6.89 15.43
CA ALA A 73 -0.88 6.78 16.65
C ALA A 73 0.52 7.43 16.57
N GLY A 74 0.95 7.89 15.38
CA GLY A 74 2.28 8.45 15.17
C GLY A 74 3.41 7.40 15.22
N GLU A 75 3.10 6.13 14.95
CA GLU A 75 4.04 5.01 15.05
C GLU A 75 4.88 4.79 13.77
N ILE A 76 4.52 5.48 12.67
CA ILE A 76 5.25 5.40 11.40
C ILE A 76 6.45 6.36 11.45
N PRO A 77 7.70 5.87 11.29
CA PRO A 77 8.87 6.74 11.24
C PRO A 77 8.79 7.71 10.06
N THR A 78 8.85 9.01 10.33
CA THR A 78 8.78 10.07 9.31
C THR A 78 10.14 10.69 8.99
N ASP A 79 11.10 10.59 9.92
CA ASP A 79 12.48 11.04 9.73
C ASP A 79 13.27 10.05 8.86
N SER A 80 13.68 10.47 7.66
CA SER A 80 14.74 9.84 6.87
C SER A 80 15.51 10.89 6.09
#